data_AF-A0AAW4H9X4-F1
#
_entry.id   AF-A0AAW4H9X4-F1
#
_cell.length_a   1.000
_cell.length_b   1.000
_cell.length_c   1.000
_cell.angle_alpha   90.00
_cell.angle_beta   90.00
_cell.angle_gamma   90.00
#
_symmetry.space_group_name_H-M   'P 1'
#
loop_
_entity.id
_entity.type
_entity.pdbx_description
1 polymer ?
#
loop_
_entity_poly.entity_id
_entity_poly.type
_entity_poly.pdbx_seq_one_letter_code
_entity_poly.pdbx_strand_id
1 'polypeptide(L)'
;MKIIFFGCLLMFLPFFAKADIEEKMYSDLNVSISTLGERIEHCRKLALENKPSERTISYLKDKPDSFFSILPYVNHLAMEKCTLEQKKNLAYVLLYVKNNSSREITISLIKSTEKLAFSVDHSQKVNFESLDPESKAFILSNDFFSKPFDVLGLFEKVTEE
;
A
#
# COMPACT_ATOMS: atom_id res chain seq x y z
N MET A 1 -0.87 -7.84 -58.97
CA MET A 1 -1.15 -8.65 -57.75
C MET A 1 -0.19 -8.40 -56.57
N LYS A 2 1.04 -7.87 -56.77
CA LYS A 2 1.97 -7.54 -55.65
C LYS A 2 1.66 -6.23 -54.90
N ILE A 3 1.07 -5.23 -55.55
CA ILE A 3 0.81 -3.89 -54.95
C ILE A 3 -0.37 -3.92 -53.97
N ILE A 4 -1.41 -4.71 -54.24
CA ILE A 4 -2.59 -4.86 -53.37
C ILE A 4 -2.23 -5.57 -52.06
N PHE A 5 -1.29 -6.52 -52.11
CA PHE A 5 -0.81 -7.24 -50.93
C PHE A 5 0.00 -6.33 -50.00
N PHE A 6 0.82 -5.43 -50.55
CA PHE A 6 1.60 -4.45 -49.78
C PHE A 6 0.70 -3.37 -49.14
N GLY A 7 -0.34 -2.92 -49.85
CA GLY A 7 -1.32 -1.96 -49.31
C GLY A 7 -2.16 -2.54 -48.16
N CYS A 8 -2.54 -3.81 -48.24
CA CYS A 8 -3.20 -4.50 -47.12
C CYS A 8 -2.25 -4.66 -45.92
N LEU A 9 -0.99 -5.05 -46.15
CA LEU A 9 0.00 -5.23 -45.08
C LEU A 9 0.19 -3.93 -44.27
N LEU A 10 0.27 -2.79 -44.95
CA LEU A 10 0.45 -1.47 -44.32
C LEU A 10 -0.77 -1.02 -43.48
N MET A 11 -1.97 -1.49 -43.80
CA MET A 11 -3.18 -1.18 -43.01
C MET A 11 -3.27 -1.98 -41.70
N PHE A 12 -2.60 -3.12 -41.59
CA PHE A 12 -2.61 -3.94 -40.37
C PHE A 12 -1.48 -3.62 -39.38
N LEU A 13 -0.36 -3.04 -39.83
CA LEU A 13 0.75 -2.63 -38.94
C LEU A 13 0.33 -1.71 -37.77
N PRO A 14 -0.56 -0.70 -37.94
CA PRO A 14 -0.99 0.15 -36.84
C PRO A 14 -1.79 -0.62 -35.78
N PHE A 15 -2.53 -1.65 -36.20
CA PHE A 15 -3.32 -2.49 -35.30
C PHE A 15 -2.40 -3.37 -34.43
N PHE A 16 -1.40 -4.01 -35.04
CA PHE A 16 -0.39 -4.77 -34.29
C PHE A 16 0.41 -3.89 -33.32
N ALA A 17 0.82 -2.70 -33.76
CA ALA A 17 1.52 -1.75 -32.88
C ALA A 17 0.65 -1.30 -31.69
N LYS A 18 -0.66 -1.07 -31.91
CA LYS A 18 -1.59 -0.75 -30.81
C LYS A 18 -1.73 -1.92 -29.84
N ALA A 19 -1.81 -3.15 -30.35
CA ALA A 19 -1.90 -4.35 -29.51
C ALA A 19 -0.64 -4.52 -28.64
N ASP A 20 0.55 -4.36 -29.22
CA ASP A 20 1.83 -4.44 -28.49
C ASP A 20 1.92 -3.36 -27.38
N ILE A 21 1.45 -2.14 -27.67
CA ILE A 21 1.42 -1.04 -26.69
C ILE A 21 0.46 -1.37 -25.54
N GLU A 22 -0.74 -1.89 -25.84
CA GLU A 22 -1.70 -2.28 -24.79
C GLU A 22 -1.20 -3.46 -23.94
N GLU A 23 -0.51 -4.43 -24.55
CA GLU A 23 0.12 -5.53 -23.83
C GLU A 23 1.24 -5.03 -22.91
N LYS A 24 2.10 -4.14 -23.41
CA LYS A 24 3.15 -3.52 -22.60
C LYS A 24 2.57 -2.76 -21.41
N MET A 25 1.54 -1.93 -21.62
CA MET A 25 0.88 -1.19 -20.54
C MET A 25 0.28 -2.12 -19.48
N TYR A 26 -0.34 -3.22 -19.91
CA TYR A 26 -0.86 -4.22 -18.99
C TYR A 26 0.25 -4.93 -18.20
N SER A 27 1.36 -5.25 -18.86
CA SER A 27 2.55 -5.82 -18.22
C SER A 27 3.15 -4.87 -17.18
N ASP A 28 3.37 -3.60 -17.55
CA ASP A 28 3.92 -2.56 -16.67
C ASP A 28 3.04 -2.36 -15.41
N LEU A 29 1.71 -2.42 -15.59
CA LEU A 29 0.75 -2.37 -14.50
C LEU A 29 0.88 -3.59 -13.56
N ASN A 30 0.94 -4.81 -14.11
CA ASN A 30 1.10 -6.02 -13.31
C ASN A 30 2.42 -6.04 -12.53
N VAL A 31 3.52 -5.64 -13.16
CA VAL A 31 4.82 -5.55 -12.50
C VAL A 31 4.73 -4.59 -11.31
N SER A 32 4.14 -3.41 -11.51
CA SER A 32 3.99 -2.41 -10.43
C SER A 32 3.11 -2.91 -9.28
N ILE A 33 2.04 -3.65 -9.58
CA ILE A 33 1.19 -4.30 -8.58
C ILE A 33 1.98 -5.35 -7.80
N SER A 34 2.74 -6.21 -8.50
CA SER A 34 3.57 -7.24 -7.88
C SER A 34 4.62 -6.64 -6.96
N THR A 35 5.32 -5.60 -7.40
CA THR A 35 6.33 -4.89 -6.61
C THR A 35 5.75 -4.31 -5.32
N LEU A 36 4.53 -3.74 -5.38
CA LEU A 36 3.83 -3.31 -4.16
C LEU A 36 3.49 -4.51 -3.26
N GLY A 37 3.01 -5.61 -3.83
CA GLY A 37 2.70 -6.83 -3.08
C GLY A 37 3.91 -7.41 -2.34
N GLU A 38 5.05 -7.51 -3.01
CA GLU A 38 6.33 -7.92 -2.41
C GLU A 38 6.76 -6.98 -1.27
N ARG A 39 6.57 -5.67 -1.46
CA ARG A 39 6.90 -4.69 -0.42
C ARG A 39 5.98 -4.84 0.80
N ILE A 40 4.68 -5.05 0.60
CA ILE A 40 3.73 -5.30 1.70
C ILE A 40 4.18 -6.52 2.50
N GLU A 41 4.57 -7.60 1.82
CA GLU A 41 5.03 -8.82 2.48
C GLU A 41 6.32 -8.59 3.27
N HIS A 42 7.28 -7.84 2.73
CA HIS A 42 8.46 -7.42 3.47
C HIS A 42 8.11 -6.60 4.73
N CYS A 43 7.20 -5.63 4.61
CA CYS A 43 6.76 -4.81 5.75
C CYS A 43 6.06 -5.66 6.83
N ARG A 44 5.30 -6.71 6.45
CA ARG A 44 4.71 -7.65 7.40
C ARG A 44 5.75 -8.47 8.15
N LYS A 45 6.81 -8.92 7.47
CA LYS A 45 7.93 -9.61 8.14
C LYS A 45 8.63 -8.69 9.15
N LEU A 46 8.89 -7.44 8.77
CA LEU A 46 9.40 -6.44 9.69
C LEU A 46 8.48 -6.24 10.90
N ALA A 47 7.15 -6.27 10.70
CA ALA A 47 6.18 -6.13 11.78
C ALA A 47 6.29 -7.24 12.84
N LEU A 48 6.58 -8.47 12.40
CA LEU A 48 6.78 -9.62 13.30
C LEU A 48 8.12 -9.57 14.04
N GLU A 49 9.16 -9.01 13.40
CA GLU A 49 10.50 -8.87 13.97
C GLU A 49 10.63 -7.65 14.89
N ASN A 50 9.85 -6.60 14.65
CA ASN A 50 9.85 -5.36 15.44
C ASN A 50 9.28 -5.64 16.84
N LYS A 51 10.13 -5.65 17.86
CA LYS A 51 9.72 -5.89 19.25
C LYS A 51 9.75 -4.58 20.05
N PRO A 52 8.74 -4.34 20.90
CA PRO A 52 8.74 -3.19 21.80
C PRO A 52 9.85 -3.33 22.83
N SER A 53 10.40 -2.20 23.27
CA SER A 53 11.31 -2.17 24.42
C SER A 53 10.54 -2.33 25.73
N GLU A 54 11.22 -2.73 26.80
CA GLU A 54 10.65 -2.79 28.15
C GLU A 54 9.99 -1.48 28.56
N ARG A 55 10.65 -0.33 28.30
CA ARG A 55 10.09 0.99 28.55
C ARG A 55 8.78 1.23 27.79
N THR A 56 8.66 0.70 26.58
CA THR A 56 7.42 0.79 25.79
C THR A 56 6.33 -0.04 26.40
N ILE A 57 6.63 -1.27 26.82
CA ILE A 57 5.67 -2.14 27.52
C ILE A 57 5.22 -1.50 28.83
N SER A 58 6.14 -1.04 29.68
CA SER A 58 5.78 -0.39 30.96
C SER A 58 4.89 0.82 30.75
N TYR A 59 5.20 1.66 29.77
CA TYR A 59 4.35 2.83 29.46
C TYR A 59 2.93 2.43 29.05
N LEU A 60 2.78 1.35 28.27
CA LEU A 60 1.47 0.89 27.79
C LEU A 60 0.65 0.19 28.88
N LYS A 61 1.31 -0.48 29.85
CA LYS A 61 0.62 -1.14 30.98
C LYS A 61 -0.19 -0.16 31.84
N ASP A 62 0.27 1.09 31.93
CA ASP A 62 -0.40 2.13 32.71
C ASP A 62 -1.53 2.85 31.95
N LYS A 63 -1.84 2.44 30.70
CA LYS A 63 -2.85 3.10 29.86
C LYS A 63 -4.20 2.37 29.90
N PRO A 64 -5.32 3.10 29.80
CA PRO A 64 -6.65 2.50 29.74
C PRO A 64 -6.88 1.78 28.42
N ASP A 65 -7.78 0.79 28.38
CA ASP A 65 -8.15 0.03 27.17
C ASP A 65 -8.49 0.91 25.96
N SER A 66 -9.13 2.06 26.20
CA SER A 66 -9.47 3.03 25.15
C SER A 66 -8.25 3.56 24.40
N PHE A 67 -7.08 3.64 25.07
CA PHE A 67 -5.82 4.03 24.46
C PHE A 67 -5.48 3.10 23.31
N PHE A 68 -5.67 1.80 23.46
CA PHE A 68 -5.21 0.83 22.48
C PHE A 68 -6.04 0.83 21.18
N SER A 69 -7.20 1.49 21.18
CA SER A 69 -8.01 1.69 19.96
C SER A 69 -7.27 2.46 18.85
N ILE A 70 -6.18 3.17 19.19
CA ILE A 70 -5.35 3.91 18.23
C ILE A 70 -4.27 3.05 17.57
N LEU A 71 -3.92 1.89 18.14
CA LEU A 71 -2.81 1.08 17.66
C LEU A 71 -2.97 0.59 16.21
N PRO A 72 -4.16 0.15 15.75
CA PRO A 72 -4.31 -0.24 14.35
C PRO A 72 -4.06 0.93 13.39
N TYR A 73 -4.47 2.14 13.75
CA TYR A 73 -4.19 3.35 12.96
C TYR A 73 -2.70 3.70 12.95
N VAL A 74 -2.01 3.61 14.10
CA VAL A 74 -0.57 3.86 14.17
C VAL A 74 0.20 2.84 13.32
N ASN A 75 -0.16 1.55 13.40
CA ASN A 75 0.42 0.53 12.53
C ASN A 75 0.12 0.80 11.05
N HIS A 76 -1.10 1.24 10.73
CA HIS A 76 -1.46 1.64 9.36
C HIS A 76 -0.53 2.76 8.85
N LEU A 77 -0.29 3.81 9.65
CA LEU A 77 0.65 4.88 9.26
C LEU A 77 2.07 4.35 9.00
N ALA A 78 2.54 3.43 9.84
CA ALA A 78 3.85 2.81 9.67
C ALA A 78 3.93 1.92 8.41
N MET A 79 2.85 1.18 8.12
CA MET A 79 2.71 0.38 6.89
C MET A 79 2.65 1.27 5.64
N GLU A 80 1.92 2.38 5.67
CA GLU A 80 1.88 3.36 4.59
C GLU A 80 3.26 3.95 4.33
N LYS A 81 3.99 4.33 5.40
CA LYS A 81 5.37 4.81 5.27
C LYS A 81 6.29 3.75 4.66
N CYS A 82 6.14 2.49 5.07
CA CYS A 82 6.95 1.38 4.59
C CYS A 82 6.72 1.08 3.09
N THR A 83 5.52 1.32 2.57
CA THR A 83 5.10 1.00 1.20
C THR A 83 5.02 2.22 0.27
N LEU A 84 5.29 3.42 0.78
CA LEU A 84 5.03 4.70 0.11
C LEU A 84 5.68 4.81 -1.27
N GLU A 85 6.93 4.37 -1.41
CA GLU A 85 7.66 4.46 -2.68
C GLU A 85 7.00 3.63 -3.77
N GLN A 86 6.68 2.36 -3.48
CA GLN A 86 6.02 1.47 -4.42
C GLN A 86 4.59 1.93 -4.72
N LYS A 87 3.87 2.47 -3.74
CA LYS A 87 2.55 3.09 -3.98
C LYS A 87 2.63 4.30 -4.90
N LYS A 88 3.64 5.16 -4.75
CA LYS A 88 3.88 6.28 -5.68
C LYS A 88 4.11 5.78 -7.09
N ASN A 89 5.01 4.81 -7.28
CA ASN A 89 5.30 4.22 -8.59
C ASN A 89 4.03 3.61 -9.22
N LEU A 90 3.26 2.85 -8.44
CA LEU A 90 1.99 2.30 -8.89
C LEU A 90 0.99 3.39 -9.29
N ALA A 91 0.88 4.48 -8.53
CA ALA A 91 -0.01 5.60 -8.86
C ALA A 91 0.36 6.23 -10.22
N TYR A 92 1.65 6.44 -10.49
CA TYR A 92 2.12 6.93 -11.78
C TYR A 92 1.72 6.01 -12.93
N VAL A 93 1.95 4.70 -12.78
CA VAL A 93 1.60 3.70 -13.80
C VAL A 93 0.09 3.61 -14.01
N LEU A 94 -0.71 3.62 -12.94
CA LEU A 94 -2.17 3.62 -13.03
C LEU A 94 -2.67 4.82 -13.82
N LEU A 95 -2.21 6.04 -13.52
CA LEU A 95 -2.62 7.25 -14.23
C LEU A 95 -2.21 7.22 -15.71
N TYR A 96 -1.00 6.77 -16.00
CA TYR A 96 -0.53 6.61 -17.38
C TYR A 96 -1.40 5.61 -18.16
N VAL A 97 -1.60 4.40 -17.62
CA VAL A 97 -2.36 3.34 -18.30
C VAL A 97 -3.83 3.71 -18.43
N LYS A 98 -4.42 4.34 -17.42
CA LYS A 98 -5.83 4.79 -17.43
C LYS A 98 -6.11 5.80 -18.55
N ASN A 99 -5.16 6.67 -18.85
CA ASN A 99 -5.30 7.69 -19.89
C ASN A 99 -5.06 7.15 -21.32
N ASN A 100 -4.40 6.00 -21.45
CA ASN A 100 -3.91 5.50 -22.75
C ASN A 100 -4.47 4.14 -23.16
N SER A 101 -5.07 3.38 -22.25
CA SER A 101 -5.63 2.05 -22.55
C SER A 101 -7.12 2.12 -22.90
N SER A 102 -7.50 1.39 -23.95
CA SER A 102 -8.90 1.12 -24.30
C SER A 102 -9.34 -0.31 -23.94
N ARG A 103 -8.45 -1.10 -23.34
CA ARG A 103 -8.69 -2.52 -23.03
C ARG A 103 -9.49 -2.67 -21.75
N GLU A 104 -10.70 -3.19 -21.85
CA GLU A 104 -11.62 -3.39 -20.71
C GLU A 104 -10.98 -4.14 -19.54
N ILE A 105 -10.22 -5.20 -19.81
CA ILE A 105 -9.51 -5.98 -18.77
C ILE A 105 -8.52 -5.09 -18.00
N THR A 106 -7.77 -4.25 -18.71
CA THR A 106 -6.80 -3.33 -18.12
C THR A 106 -7.50 -2.26 -17.28
N ILE A 107 -8.61 -1.71 -17.78
CA ILE A 107 -9.44 -0.73 -17.06
C ILE A 107 -10.02 -1.35 -15.78
N SER A 108 -10.49 -2.60 -15.84
CA SER A 108 -10.99 -3.34 -14.67
C SER A 108 -9.89 -3.57 -13.62
N LEU A 109 -8.69 -3.92 -14.08
CA LEU A 109 -7.52 -4.08 -13.20
C LEU A 109 -7.16 -2.76 -12.53
N ILE A 110 -7.15 -1.63 -13.26
CA ILE A 110 -6.95 -0.29 -12.70
C ILE A 110 -7.95 -0.02 -11.57
N LYS A 111 -9.26 -0.15 -11.84
CA LYS A 111 -10.32 0.15 -10.85
C LYS A 111 -10.19 -0.70 -9.59
N SER A 112 -9.89 -1.99 -9.76
CA SER A 112 -9.70 -2.92 -8.64
C SER A 112 -8.48 -2.55 -7.81
N THR A 113 -7.39 -2.17 -8.49
CA THR A 113 -6.13 -1.77 -7.85
C THR A 113 -6.27 -0.44 -7.11
N GLU A 114 -6.95 0.55 -7.71
CA GLU A 114 -7.29 1.83 -7.06
C GLU A 114 -8.04 1.59 -5.74
N LYS A 115 -9.06 0.72 -5.77
CA LYS A 115 -9.85 0.39 -4.58
C LYS A 115 -9.03 -0.31 -3.49
N LEU A 116 -8.11 -1.21 -3.85
CA LEU A 116 -7.34 -1.99 -2.87
C LEU A 116 -6.15 -1.23 -2.29
N ALA A 117 -5.41 -0.48 -3.12
CA ALA A 117 -4.15 0.13 -2.73
C ALA A 117 -4.29 1.57 -2.17
N PHE A 118 -5.38 2.26 -2.52
CA PHE A 118 -5.56 3.69 -2.24
C PHE A 118 -6.84 4.03 -1.45
N SER A 119 -7.65 3.04 -1.04
CA SER A 119 -8.73 3.30 -0.09
C SER A 119 -8.15 3.58 1.30
N VAL A 120 -8.54 4.69 1.92
CA VAL A 120 -8.14 5.04 3.29
C VAL A 120 -9.38 5.10 4.17
N ASP A 121 -9.37 4.33 5.27
CA ASP A 121 -10.36 4.46 6.34
C ASP A 121 -9.89 5.53 7.34
N HIS A 122 -10.64 6.63 7.41
CA HIS A 122 -10.32 7.75 8.29
C HIS A 122 -10.98 7.66 9.67
N SER A 123 -11.81 6.66 9.93
CA SER A 123 -12.58 6.57 11.18
C SER A 123 -11.69 6.53 12.43
N GLN A 124 -10.54 5.84 12.35
CA GLN A 124 -9.62 5.68 13.49
C GLN A 124 -8.68 6.87 13.71
N LYS A 125 -8.58 7.78 12.73
CA LYS A 125 -7.76 9.00 12.87
C LYS A 125 -8.26 9.87 14.02
N VAL A 126 -9.57 9.97 14.21
CA VAL A 126 -10.18 10.82 15.25
C VAL A 126 -9.69 10.43 16.64
N ASN A 127 -9.61 9.12 16.93
CA ASN A 127 -9.14 8.62 18.22
C ASN A 127 -7.67 9.01 18.45
N PHE A 128 -6.82 8.86 17.44
CA PHE A 128 -5.41 9.26 17.54
C PHE A 128 -5.24 10.77 17.73
N GLU A 129 -6.02 11.59 17.01
CA GLU A 129 -5.97 13.05 17.14
C GLU A 129 -6.49 13.53 18.51
N SER A 130 -7.37 12.76 19.14
CA SER A 130 -7.94 13.06 20.46
C SER A 130 -7.06 12.65 21.65
N LEU A 131 -5.93 11.97 21.40
CA LEU A 131 -4.98 11.63 22.47
C LEU A 131 -4.48 12.88 23.19
N ASP A 132 -4.23 12.74 24.50
CA ASP A 132 -3.56 13.78 25.25
C ASP A 132 -2.15 14.06 24.67
N PRO A 133 -1.62 15.28 24.84
CA PRO A 133 -0.35 15.67 24.21
C PRO A 133 0.84 14.78 24.59
N GLU A 134 0.91 14.28 25.82
CA GLU A 134 1.99 13.42 26.29
C GLU A 134 1.94 12.07 25.58
N SER A 135 0.76 11.46 25.55
CA SER A 135 0.50 10.22 24.83
C SER A 135 0.82 10.30 23.36
N LYS A 136 0.38 11.37 22.70
CA LYS A 136 0.65 11.59 21.29
C LYS A 136 2.16 11.77 21.03
N ALA A 137 2.84 12.54 21.88
CA ALA A 137 4.29 12.73 21.78
C ALA A 137 5.06 11.42 22.00
N PHE A 138 4.64 10.59 22.95
CA PHE A 138 5.23 9.27 23.17
C PHE A 138 5.12 8.39 21.92
N ILE A 139 3.92 8.26 21.36
CA ILE A 139 3.69 7.44 20.17
C ILE A 139 4.53 7.94 18.98
N LEU A 140 4.55 9.25 18.74
CA LEU A 140 5.25 9.84 17.60
C LEU A 140 6.79 9.81 17.73
N SER A 141 7.32 9.79 18.95
CA SER A 141 8.77 9.81 19.21
C SER A 141 9.38 8.42 19.38
N ASN A 142 8.56 7.40 19.61
CA ASN A 142 9.03 6.05 19.89
C ASN A 142 9.32 5.27 18.59
N ASP A 143 10.55 4.76 18.47
CA ASP A 143 11.03 4.03 17.29
C ASP A 143 10.18 2.79 16.96
N PHE A 144 9.63 2.10 17.97
CA PHE A 144 8.79 0.92 17.78
C PHE A 144 7.55 1.25 16.92
N PHE A 145 6.86 2.35 17.21
CA PHE A 145 5.66 2.78 16.47
C PHE A 145 5.97 3.44 15.13
N SER A 146 7.24 3.78 14.88
CA SER A 146 7.68 4.36 13.61
C SER A 146 7.83 3.34 12.47
N LYS A 147 7.78 2.05 12.81
CA LYS A 147 7.91 0.89 11.92
C LYS A 147 6.65 0.02 12.04
N PRO A 148 6.30 -0.77 11.01
CA PRO A 148 5.24 -1.77 11.13
C PRO A 148 5.42 -2.63 12.39
N PHE A 149 4.33 -3.01 13.02
CA PHE A 149 4.36 -3.85 14.21
C PHE A 149 3.12 -4.75 14.30
N ASP A 150 3.28 -5.85 15.03
CA ASP A 150 2.17 -6.74 15.36
C ASP A 150 1.32 -6.15 16.48
N VAL A 151 0.15 -5.61 16.11
CA VAL A 151 -0.80 -5.01 17.05
C VAL A 151 -1.29 -6.05 18.06
N LEU A 152 -1.64 -7.25 17.61
CA LEU A 152 -2.15 -8.31 18.47
C LEU A 152 -1.06 -8.80 19.42
N GLY A 153 0.14 -9.09 18.90
CA GLY A 153 1.28 -9.50 19.72
C GLY A 153 1.73 -8.41 20.72
N LEU A 154 1.50 -7.13 20.42
CA LEU A 154 1.72 -6.06 21.41
C LEU A 154 0.68 -6.11 22.54
N PHE A 155 -0.60 -6.28 22.20
CA PHE A 155 -1.66 -6.43 23.19
C PHE A 155 -1.36 -7.59 24.14
N GLU A 156 -1.06 -8.77 23.60
CA GLU A 156 -0.72 -9.97 24.36
C GLU A 156 0.39 -9.68 25.38
N LYS A 157 1.49 -9.05 24.93
CA LYS A 157 2.62 -8.69 25.81
C LYS A 157 2.30 -7.67 26.89
N VAL A 158 1.37 -6.76 26.64
CA VAL A 158 0.96 -5.75 27.63
C VAL A 158 0.02 -6.37 28.66
N THR A 159 -0.82 -7.33 28.25
CA THR A 159 -1.77 -8.02 29.13
C THR A 159 -1.18 -9.22 29.87
N GLU A 160 -0.10 -9.82 29.38
CA GLU A 160 0.60 -10.91 30.05
C GLU A 160 1.46 -10.36 31.22
N GLU A 161 1.21 -10.94 32.40
CA GLU A 161 1.98 -10.80 33.65
C GLU A 161 3.16 -11.77 33.67
#